data_AF-A0A9X3EKD1-F1
#
_entry.id   AF-A0A9X3EKD1-F1
#
_cell.length_a   1.000
_cell.length_b   1.000
_cell.length_c   1.000
_cell.angle_alpha   90.00
_cell.angle_beta   90.00
_cell.angle_gamma   90.00
#
_symmetry.space_group_name_H-M   'P 1'
#
loop_
_entity.id
_entity.type
_entity.pdbx_description
1 polymer ?
#
loop_
_entity_poly.entity_id
_entity_poly.type
_entity_poly.pdbx_seq_one_letter_code
_entity_poly.pdbx_strand_id
1 'polypeptide(L)'
;MHVAASAPRSSAVWWAETRTDPSRLHAWLFAQYRGEVTAARRILDLRDAHAMPGSRAHRLLTVIAGQERDHAAWVGELLRARGLAPALVGAPEARYWKQTLPGVADLETGCAVGAHAEAMRLERIEVIAGDAAAPPDVREVFARILPQERFHERAFRSLATPASLAATGAAHELGRAVLGLEA
;
A
#
# COMPACT_ATOMS: atom_id res chain seq x y z
N MET A 1 -23.40 -6.47 19.28
CA MET A 1 -23.48 -5.53 18.14
C MET A 1 -22.85 -6.21 16.94
N HIS A 2 -23.65 -6.70 16.00
CA HIS A 2 -23.15 -7.14 14.71
C HIS A 2 -22.80 -5.89 13.89
N VAL A 3 -21.52 -5.73 13.55
CA VAL A 3 -21.12 -4.83 12.48
C VAL A 3 -21.62 -5.49 11.21
N ALA A 4 -22.70 -4.97 10.63
CA ALA A 4 -23.12 -5.37 9.30
C ALA A 4 -21.92 -5.16 8.36
N ALA A 5 -21.49 -6.22 7.68
CA ALA A 5 -20.46 -6.11 6.65
C ALA A 5 -21.00 -5.14 5.60
N SER A 6 -20.39 -3.94 5.52
CA SER A 6 -20.79 -2.93 4.55
C SER A 6 -20.58 -3.48 3.15
N ALA A 7 -21.51 -3.20 2.25
CA ALA A 7 -21.35 -3.50 0.84
C ALA A 7 -19.99 -2.96 0.33
N PRO A 8 -19.32 -3.71 -0.55
CA PRO A 8 -18.03 -3.32 -1.13
C PRO A 8 -18.11 -2.00 -1.93
N ARG A 9 -16.98 -1.28 -2.02
CA ARG A 9 -16.94 0.12 -2.51
C ARG A 9 -15.74 0.37 -3.41
N SER A 10 -15.95 1.08 -4.52
CA SER A 10 -14.86 1.61 -5.36
C SER A 10 -14.03 2.65 -4.61
N SER A 11 -12.79 2.89 -5.05
CA SER A 11 -11.91 3.89 -4.43
C SER A 11 -12.51 5.30 -4.43
N ALA A 12 -13.25 5.67 -5.48
CA ALA A 12 -13.93 6.97 -5.56
C ALA A 12 -15.05 7.12 -4.51
N VAL A 13 -15.90 6.10 -4.35
CA VAL A 13 -16.98 6.10 -3.35
C VAL A 13 -16.41 6.08 -1.94
N TRP A 14 -15.42 5.21 -1.69
CA TRP A 14 -14.70 5.17 -0.42
C TRP A 14 -14.09 6.52 -0.07
N TRP A 15 -13.44 7.19 -1.02
CA TRP A 15 -12.80 8.49 -0.78
C TRP A 15 -13.80 9.60 -0.51
N ALA A 16 -14.91 9.67 -1.26
CA ALA A 16 -15.95 10.67 -1.05
C ALA A 16 -16.53 10.61 0.39
N GLU A 17 -16.74 9.39 0.91
CA GLU A 17 -17.16 9.19 2.29
C GLU A 17 -16.04 9.47 3.30
N THR A 18 -14.80 9.12 2.98
CA THR A 18 -13.66 9.24 3.91
C THR A 18 -13.24 10.70 4.08
N ARG A 19 -13.17 11.49 3.00
CA ARG A 19 -12.67 12.88 3.05
C ARG A 19 -13.58 13.84 3.80
N THR A 20 -14.86 13.49 3.95
CA THR A 20 -15.88 14.30 4.63
C THR A 20 -16.12 13.89 6.09
N ASP A 21 -15.57 12.75 6.52
CA ASP A 21 -15.65 12.24 7.88
C ASP A 21 -14.25 12.26 8.53
N PRO A 22 -13.97 13.20 9.46
CA PRO A 22 -12.67 13.30 10.11
C PRO A 22 -12.20 12.02 10.78
N SER A 23 -13.11 11.24 11.37
CA SER A 23 -12.75 10.01 12.07
C SER A 23 -12.27 8.94 11.09
N ARG A 24 -12.97 8.81 9.95
CA ARG A 24 -12.56 7.89 8.86
C ARG A 24 -11.25 8.34 8.22
N LEU A 25 -11.10 9.63 7.96
CA LEU A 25 -9.87 10.17 7.39
C LEU A 25 -8.67 9.91 8.30
N HIS A 26 -8.80 10.18 9.60
CA HIS A 26 -7.73 9.94 10.56
C HIS A 26 -7.40 8.44 10.69
N ALA A 27 -8.42 7.59 10.79
CA ALA A 27 -8.24 6.14 10.82
C ALA A 27 -7.49 5.62 9.58
N TRP A 28 -7.80 6.16 8.40
CA TRP A 28 -7.09 5.84 7.18
C TRP A 28 -5.66 6.38 7.14
N LEU A 29 -5.41 7.63 7.56
CA LEU A 29 -4.05 8.18 7.62
C LEU A 29 -3.13 7.37 8.55
N PHE A 30 -3.67 6.88 9.68
CA PHE A 30 -2.94 5.94 10.54
C PHE A 30 -2.67 4.60 9.84
N ALA A 31 -3.64 4.07 9.09
CA ALA A 31 -3.45 2.87 8.29
C ALA A 31 -2.38 3.04 7.22
N GLN A 32 -2.41 4.16 6.49
CA GLN A 32 -1.40 4.50 5.51
C GLN A 32 -0.02 4.58 6.16
N TYR A 33 0.14 5.34 7.24
CA TYR A 33 1.40 5.47 7.97
C TYR A 33 2.00 4.11 8.36
N ARG A 34 1.17 3.21 8.90
CA ARG A 34 1.61 1.85 9.24
C ARG A 34 1.98 1.03 8.01
N GLY A 35 1.22 1.17 6.93
CA GLY A 35 1.52 0.61 5.62
C GLY A 35 2.95 0.93 5.22
N GLU A 36 3.29 2.22 5.15
CA GLU A 36 4.60 2.70 4.69
C GLU A 36 5.73 2.22 5.61
N VAL A 37 5.56 2.35 6.93
CA VAL A 37 6.57 1.91 7.92
C VAL A 37 6.90 0.44 7.75
N THR A 38 5.89 -0.39 7.46
CA THR A 38 6.08 -1.83 7.36
C THR A 38 6.43 -2.30 5.95
N ALA A 39 6.10 -1.53 4.91
CA ALA A 39 6.43 -1.83 3.52
C ALA A 39 7.94 -1.85 3.31
N ALA A 40 8.66 -0.82 3.75
CA ALA A 40 10.12 -0.75 3.64
C ALA A 40 10.82 -2.00 4.19
N ARG A 41 10.38 -2.51 5.34
CA ARG A 41 10.95 -3.74 5.93
C ARG A 41 10.65 -4.97 5.09
N ARG A 42 9.40 -5.19 4.67
CA ARG A 42 9.03 -6.35 3.85
C ARG A 42 9.79 -6.40 2.53
N ILE A 43 10.04 -5.24 1.93
CA ILE A 43 10.75 -5.12 0.65
C ILE A 43 12.22 -5.47 0.82
N LEU A 44 12.83 -5.07 1.94
CA LEU A 44 14.21 -5.46 2.28
C LEU A 44 14.29 -6.95 2.60
N ASP A 45 13.32 -7.49 3.35
CA ASP A 45 13.26 -8.93 3.65
C ASP A 45 13.15 -9.75 2.35
N LEU A 46 12.31 -9.33 1.39
CA LEU A 46 12.22 -9.95 0.05
C LEU A 46 13.53 -9.84 -0.72
N ARG A 47 14.14 -8.64 -0.74
CA ARG A 47 15.41 -8.39 -1.41
C ARG A 47 16.51 -9.30 -0.89
N ASP A 48 16.66 -9.36 0.43
CA ASP A 48 17.76 -10.05 1.09
C ASP A 48 17.61 -11.57 0.98
N ALA A 49 16.37 -12.07 0.94
CA ALA A 49 16.09 -13.48 0.75
C ALA A 49 16.24 -13.96 -0.70
N HIS A 50 15.90 -13.14 -1.69
CA HIS A 50 15.71 -13.64 -3.07
C HIS A 50 16.45 -12.87 -4.17
N ALA A 51 17.00 -11.68 -3.92
CA ALA A 51 17.70 -10.91 -4.94
C ALA A 51 19.22 -10.98 -4.75
N MET A 52 19.95 -11.37 -5.80
CA MET A 52 21.42 -11.35 -5.75
C MET A 52 21.94 -9.91 -5.52
N PRO A 53 22.89 -9.68 -4.60
CA PRO A 53 23.54 -8.39 -4.42
C PRO A 53 24.08 -7.83 -5.74
N GLY A 54 23.84 -6.54 -5.98
CA GLY A 54 24.26 -5.88 -7.23
C GLY A 54 23.42 -6.22 -8.47
N SER A 55 22.42 -7.10 -8.37
CA SER A 55 21.46 -7.32 -9.47
C SER A 55 20.53 -6.12 -9.68
N ARG A 56 19.86 -6.06 -10.83
CA ARG A 56 18.80 -5.07 -11.10
C ARG A 56 17.71 -5.13 -10.03
N ALA A 57 17.25 -6.32 -9.66
CA ALA A 57 16.23 -6.52 -8.65
C ALA A 57 16.66 -5.95 -7.29
N HIS A 58 17.88 -6.27 -6.86
CA HIS A 58 18.40 -5.78 -5.60
C HIS A 58 18.43 -4.24 -5.54
N ARG A 59 18.86 -3.58 -6.62
CA ARG A 59 18.86 -2.11 -6.71
C ARG A 59 17.45 -1.53 -6.67
N LEU A 60 16.52 -2.06 -7.46
CA LEU A 60 15.14 -1.58 -7.50
C LEU A 60 14.48 -1.71 -6.12
N LEU A 61 14.54 -2.89 -5.49
CA LEU A 61 13.96 -3.11 -4.17
C LEU A 61 14.60 -2.21 -3.09
N THR A 62 15.90 -1.92 -3.20
CA THR A 62 16.57 -0.98 -2.28
C THR A 62 16.04 0.45 -2.46
N VAL A 63 15.84 0.91 -3.70
CA VAL A 63 15.27 2.24 -3.97
C VAL A 63 13.84 2.34 -3.44
N ILE A 64 13.00 1.34 -3.74
CA ILE A 64 11.62 1.31 -3.28
C ILE A 64 11.56 1.34 -1.75
N ALA A 65 12.35 0.51 -1.06
CA ALA A 65 12.39 0.52 0.40
C ALA A 65 12.86 1.85 1.00
N GLY A 66 13.73 2.59 0.31
CA GLY A 66 14.11 3.95 0.69
C GLY A 66 12.95 4.92 0.56
N GLN A 67 12.26 4.89 -0.58
CA GLN A 67 11.09 5.72 -0.87
C GLN A 67 9.95 5.47 0.12
N GLU A 68 9.71 4.23 0.51
CA GLU A 68 8.69 3.88 1.50
C GLU A 68 8.99 4.45 2.91
N ARG A 69 10.27 4.65 3.25
CA ARG A 69 10.63 5.36 4.49
C ARG A 69 10.34 6.84 4.38
N ASP A 70 10.58 7.43 3.21
CA ASP A 70 10.24 8.83 2.95
C ASP A 70 8.71 9.02 3.00
N HIS A 71 7.93 8.10 2.41
CA HIS A 71 6.47 8.09 2.50
C HIS A 71 6.00 8.03 3.95
N ALA A 72 6.57 7.12 4.75
CA ALA A 72 6.27 7.01 6.17
C ALA A 72 6.57 8.32 6.92
N ALA A 73 7.69 8.99 6.59
CA ALA A 73 8.06 10.27 7.17
C ALA A 73 7.03 11.35 6.81
N TRP A 74 6.65 11.50 5.54
CA TRP A 74 5.69 12.52 5.09
C TRP A 74 4.30 12.31 5.66
N VAL A 75 3.79 11.06 5.68
CA VAL A 75 2.49 10.77 6.30
C VAL A 75 2.56 10.98 7.81
N GLY A 76 3.69 10.65 8.45
CA GLY A 76 3.91 10.92 9.87
C GLY A 76 3.93 12.42 10.20
N GLU A 77 4.53 13.24 9.34
CA GLU A 77 4.50 14.70 9.45
C GLU A 77 3.09 15.26 9.27
N LEU A 78 2.34 14.76 8.29
CA LEU A 78 0.92 15.11 8.09
C LEU A 78 0.06 14.81 9.32
N LEU A 79 0.24 13.62 9.92
CA LEU A 79 -0.44 13.26 11.18
C LEU A 79 -0.11 14.26 12.29
N ARG A 80 1.18 14.59 12.48
CA ARG A 80 1.61 15.55 13.53
C ARG A 80 1.06 16.95 13.28
N ALA A 81 1.06 17.43 12.03
CA ALA A 81 0.50 18.73 11.65
C ALA A 81 -1.01 18.82 11.97
N ARG A 82 -1.70 17.67 11.94
CA ARG A 82 -3.11 17.53 12.32
C ARG A 82 -3.35 17.28 13.82
N GLY A 83 -2.32 17.38 14.64
CA GLY A 83 -2.40 17.12 16.09
C GLY A 83 -2.54 15.65 16.46
N LEU A 84 -2.23 14.73 15.54
CA LEU A 84 -2.30 13.29 15.73
C LEU A 84 -0.90 12.72 15.98
N ALA A 85 -0.75 11.89 17.01
CA ALA A 85 0.51 11.22 17.32
C ALA A 85 0.64 9.93 16.48
N PRO A 86 1.62 9.82 15.54
CA PRO A 86 1.81 8.61 14.74
C PRO A 86 1.99 7.38 15.63
N ALA A 87 1.20 6.32 15.38
CA ALA A 87 1.20 5.11 16.19
C ALA A 87 1.12 3.84 15.32
N LEU A 88 1.81 2.79 15.76
CA LEU A 88 1.82 1.48 15.10
C LEU A 88 0.75 0.50 15.62
N VAL A 89 -0.16 0.96 16.49
CA VAL A 89 -1.15 0.08 17.15
C VAL A 89 -2.31 -0.25 16.20
N GLY A 90 -2.65 -1.55 16.13
CA GLY A 90 -3.73 -2.09 15.32
C GLY A 90 -3.36 -2.17 13.84
N ALA A 91 -3.12 -3.38 13.30
CA ALA A 91 -2.70 -3.58 11.91
C ALA A 91 -3.75 -4.40 11.12
N PRO A 92 -4.84 -3.79 10.64
CA PRO A 92 -5.78 -4.45 9.73
C PRO A 92 -5.10 -5.06 8.49
N GLU A 93 -4.02 -4.44 8.01
CA GLU A 93 -3.22 -4.88 6.87
C GLU A 93 -2.55 -6.23 7.15
N ALA A 94 -2.32 -6.59 8.42
CA ALA A 94 -1.81 -7.91 8.77
C ALA A 94 -2.74 -9.04 8.28
N ARG A 95 -4.04 -8.77 8.12
CA ARG A 95 -4.99 -9.75 7.55
C ARG A 95 -4.75 -9.98 6.07
N TYR A 96 -4.46 -8.92 5.31
CA TYR A 96 -4.08 -9.01 3.89
C TYR A 96 -2.79 -9.84 3.74
N TRP A 97 -1.74 -9.47 4.48
CA TRP A 97 -0.44 -10.14 4.38
C TRP A 97 -0.48 -11.61 4.81
N LYS A 98 -1.38 -11.99 5.72
CA LYS A 98 -1.63 -13.40 6.06
C LYS A 98 -2.14 -14.23 4.88
N GLN A 99 -2.84 -13.61 3.92
CA GLN A 99 -3.32 -14.31 2.73
C GLN A 99 -2.23 -14.38 1.65
N THR A 100 -1.46 -13.31 1.46
CA THR A 100 -0.58 -13.17 0.30
C THR A 100 0.84 -13.66 0.51
N LEU A 101 1.43 -13.47 1.70
CA LEU A 101 2.81 -13.88 1.98
C LEU A 101 3.06 -15.39 1.89
N PRO A 102 2.13 -16.30 2.26
CA PRO A 102 2.35 -17.74 2.10
C PRO A 102 2.60 -18.18 0.65
N GLY A 103 2.19 -17.39 -0.34
CA GLY A 103 2.40 -17.67 -1.76
C GLY A 103 3.76 -17.22 -2.31
N VAL A 104 4.62 -16.60 -1.49
CA VAL A 104 5.95 -16.13 -1.91
C VAL A 104 6.96 -17.27 -1.73
N ALA A 105 7.45 -17.80 -2.86
CA ALA A 105 8.45 -18.87 -2.89
C ALA A 105 9.81 -18.37 -3.41
N ASP A 106 9.80 -17.32 -4.23
CA ASP A 106 10.95 -16.80 -4.94
C ASP A 106 10.80 -15.29 -5.23
N LEU A 107 11.78 -14.71 -5.92
CA LEU A 107 11.78 -13.31 -6.28
C LEU A 107 10.57 -12.94 -7.16
N GLU A 108 10.19 -13.79 -8.12
CA GLU A 108 9.12 -13.48 -9.07
C GLU A 108 7.77 -13.45 -8.36
N THR A 109 7.46 -14.47 -7.56
CA THR A 109 6.23 -14.54 -6.77
C THR A 109 6.16 -13.45 -5.71
N GLY A 110 7.29 -13.12 -5.08
CA GLY A 110 7.40 -11.99 -4.15
C GLY A 110 7.15 -10.64 -4.82
N CYS A 111 7.74 -10.41 -5.99
CA CYS A 111 7.50 -9.20 -6.77
C CYS A 111 6.08 -9.15 -7.36
N ALA A 112 5.47 -10.29 -7.67
CA ALA A 112 4.07 -10.35 -8.08
C ALA A 112 3.12 -9.93 -6.95
N VAL A 113 3.34 -10.42 -5.73
CA VAL A 113 2.59 -9.96 -4.53
C VAL A 113 2.80 -8.45 -4.30
N GLY A 114 4.03 -7.96 -4.46
CA GLY A 114 4.33 -6.53 -4.40
C GLY A 114 3.55 -5.73 -5.44
N ALA A 115 3.55 -6.16 -6.71
CA ALA A 115 2.84 -5.49 -7.79
C ALA A 115 1.33 -5.39 -7.53
N HIS A 116 0.72 -6.47 -7.05
CA HIS A 116 -0.70 -6.47 -6.67
C HIS A 116 -1.00 -5.52 -5.51
N ALA A 117 -0.16 -5.51 -4.47
CA ALA A 117 -0.32 -4.62 -3.34
C ALA A 117 -0.19 -3.13 -3.73
N GLU A 118 0.81 -2.80 -4.57
CA GLU A 118 0.99 -1.42 -5.03
C GLU A 118 -0.08 -0.99 -6.01
N ALA A 119 -0.56 -1.85 -6.91
CA ALA A 119 -1.67 -1.51 -7.79
C ALA A 119 -2.94 -1.14 -7.00
N MET A 120 -3.27 -1.93 -5.97
CA MET A 120 -4.40 -1.66 -5.08
C MET A 120 -4.25 -0.33 -4.30
N ARG A 121 -3.03 0.00 -3.84
CA ARG A 121 -2.78 1.28 -3.16
C ARG A 121 -2.80 2.46 -4.11
N LEU A 122 -2.19 2.30 -5.28
CA LEU A 122 -2.05 3.33 -6.31
C LEU A 122 -3.41 3.86 -6.74
N GLU A 123 -4.41 3.00 -6.94
CA GLU A 123 -5.77 3.41 -7.32
C GLU A 123 -6.35 4.45 -6.34
N ARG A 124 -6.16 4.24 -5.04
CA ARG A 124 -6.64 5.17 -4.01
C ARG A 124 -5.84 6.47 -4.00
N ILE A 125 -4.53 6.39 -4.14
CA ILE A 125 -3.65 7.56 -4.14
C ILE A 125 -3.95 8.45 -5.35
N GLU A 126 -4.26 7.86 -6.51
CA GLU A 126 -4.69 8.60 -7.70
C GLU A 126 -6.01 9.35 -7.48
N VAL A 127 -7.01 8.70 -6.86
CA VAL A 127 -8.27 9.35 -6.51
C VAL A 127 -8.04 10.54 -5.57
N ILE A 128 -7.20 10.38 -4.56
CA ILE A 128 -6.94 11.43 -3.55
C ILE A 128 -6.17 12.60 -4.16
N ALA A 129 -5.07 12.31 -4.87
CA ALA A 129 -4.25 13.34 -5.49
C ALA A 129 -5.01 14.11 -6.58
N GLY A 130 -5.94 13.45 -7.28
CA GLY A 130 -6.79 14.04 -8.31
C GLY A 130 -8.02 14.80 -7.78
N ASP A 131 -8.38 14.65 -6.51
CA ASP A 131 -9.58 15.30 -5.95
C ASP A 131 -9.31 16.76 -5.56
N ALA A 132 -9.90 17.68 -6.31
CA ALA A 132 -9.82 19.11 -6.03
C ALA A 132 -10.41 19.50 -4.66
N ALA A 133 -11.33 18.68 -4.13
CA ALA A 133 -12.03 18.88 -2.87
C ALA A 133 -11.43 18.07 -1.70
N ALA A 134 -10.29 17.39 -1.91
CA ALA A 134 -9.50 16.82 -0.83
C ALA A 134 -8.93 17.94 0.07
N PRO A 135 -8.75 17.70 1.38
CA PRO A 135 -8.01 18.64 2.23
C PRO A 135 -6.64 18.97 1.61
N PRO A 136 -6.26 20.25 1.49
CA PRO A 136 -5.08 20.65 0.72
C PRO A 136 -3.78 19.97 1.15
N ASP A 137 -3.59 19.83 2.47
CA ASP A 137 -2.45 19.18 3.10
C ASP A 137 -2.36 17.68 2.76
N VAL A 138 -3.50 16.99 2.79
CA VAL A 138 -3.59 15.58 2.38
C VAL A 138 -3.27 15.47 0.89
N ARG A 139 -3.93 16.27 0.04
CA ARG A 139 -3.72 16.23 -1.41
C ARG A 139 -2.27 16.47 -1.79
N GLU A 140 -1.60 17.43 -1.15
CA GLU A 140 -0.19 17.75 -1.40
C GLU A 140 0.73 16.57 -1.08
N VAL A 141 0.56 15.94 0.09
CA VAL A 141 1.34 14.76 0.49
C VAL A 141 1.14 13.61 -0.48
N PHE A 142 -0.09 13.29 -0.86
CA PHE A 142 -0.36 12.17 -1.77
C PHE A 142 0.01 12.49 -3.23
N ALA A 143 -0.04 13.75 -3.66
CA ALA A 143 0.50 14.16 -4.96
C ALA A 143 2.03 13.99 -5.02
N ARG A 144 2.73 14.18 -3.90
CA ARG A 144 4.18 13.94 -3.78
C ARG A 144 4.53 12.44 -3.80
N ILE A 145 3.71 11.60 -3.15
CA ILE A 145 3.87 10.14 -3.10
C ILE A 145 3.57 9.48 -4.45
N LEU A 146 2.52 9.93 -5.14
CA LEU A 146 1.99 9.33 -6.38
C LEU A 146 3.05 8.94 -7.45
N PRO A 147 4.01 9.80 -7.86
CA PRO A 147 4.99 9.40 -8.86
C PRO A 147 5.89 8.24 -8.41
N GLN A 148 6.14 8.10 -7.10
CA GLN A 148 6.94 7.01 -6.54
C GLN A 148 6.14 5.71 -6.51
N GLU A 149 4.88 5.74 -6.08
CA GLU A 149 3.97 4.58 -6.14
C GLU A 149 3.79 4.03 -7.55
N ARG A 150 3.64 4.92 -8.54
CA ARG A 150 3.63 4.54 -9.96
C ARG A 150 4.92 3.86 -10.39
N PHE A 151 6.07 4.29 -9.85
CA PHE A 151 7.34 3.63 -10.10
C PHE A 151 7.42 2.27 -9.39
N HIS A 152 6.95 2.16 -8.14
CA HIS A 152 6.95 0.92 -7.36
C HIS A 152 6.16 -0.18 -8.07
N GLU A 153 4.91 0.11 -8.45
CA GLU A 153 4.05 -0.84 -9.17
C GLU A 153 4.73 -1.35 -10.44
N ARG A 154 5.25 -0.44 -11.28
CA ARG A 154 5.95 -0.81 -12.52
C ARG A 154 7.21 -1.61 -12.25
N ALA A 155 7.98 -1.23 -11.22
CA ALA A 155 9.22 -1.90 -10.87
C ALA A 155 8.95 -3.33 -10.41
N PHE A 156 8.02 -3.54 -9.49
CA PHE A 156 7.58 -4.87 -9.05
C PHE A 156 7.05 -5.70 -10.23
N ARG A 157 6.15 -5.13 -11.04
CA ARG A 157 5.61 -5.81 -12.21
C ARG A 157 6.71 -6.22 -13.20
N SER A 158 7.74 -5.39 -13.37
CA SER A 158 8.88 -5.69 -14.26
C SER A 158 9.86 -6.74 -13.73
N LEU A 159 9.71 -7.15 -12.47
CA LEU A 159 10.48 -8.23 -11.83
C LEU A 159 9.64 -9.50 -11.66
N ALA A 160 8.33 -9.41 -11.91
CA ALA A 160 7.41 -10.54 -11.95
C ALA A 160 7.27 -11.07 -13.38
N THR A 161 6.80 -12.31 -13.50
CA THR A 161 6.36 -12.91 -14.75
C THR A 161 4.83 -12.96 -14.83
N PRO A 162 4.23 -13.03 -16.03
CA PRO A 162 2.78 -13.25 -16.16
C PRO A 162 2.27 -14.48 -15.38
N ALA A 163 3.07 -15.55 -15.33
CA ALA A 163 2.76 -16.75 -14.56
C ALA A 163 2.72 -16.48 -13.05
N SER A 164 3.74 -15.79 -12.50
CA SER A 164 3.77 -15.42 -11.07
C SER A 164 2.63 -14.47 -10.67
N LEU A 165 2.26 -13.52 -11.54
CA LEU A 165 1.12 -12.62 -11.35
C LEU A 165 -0.21 -13.40 -11.29
N ALA A 166 -0.41 -14.34 -12.20
CA ALA A 166 -1.58 -15.21 -12.19
C ALA A 166 -1.62 -16.11 -10.94
N ALA A 167 -0.49 -16.73 -10.58
CA ALA A 167 -0.40 -17.65 -9.44
C ALA A 167 -0.69 -16.98 -8.09
N THR A 168 -0.36 -15.70 -7.96
CA THR A 168 -0.57 -14.92 -6.72
C THR A 168 -1.90 -14.16 -6.70
N GLY A 169 -2.62 -14.10 -7.83
CA GLY A 169 -3.86 -13.33 -7.96
C GLY A 169 -4.98 -13.79 -7.02
N ALA A 170 -5.19 -15.10 -6.87
CA ALA A 170 -6.26 -15.61 -5.98
C ALA A 170 -6.02 -15.22 -4.51
N ALA A 171 -4.77 -15.29 -4.04
CA ALA A 171 -4.41 -14.86 -2.71
C ALA A 171 -4.56 -13.34 -2.52
N HIS A 172 -4.24 -12.55 -3.56
CA HIS A 172 -4.48 -11.11 -3.57
C HIS A 172 -5.97 -10.78 -3.43
N GLU A 173 -6.84 -11.45 -4.19
CA GLU A 173 -8.30 -11.25 -4.12
C GLU A 173 -8.87 -11.63 -2.74
N LEU A 174 -8.40 -12.74 -2.14
CA LEU A 174 -8.74 -13.06 -0.75
C LEU A 174 -8.26 -11.97 0.22
N GLY A 175 -7.05 -11.44 -0.01
CA GLY A 175 -6.51 -10.31 0.72
C GLY A 175 -7.40 -9.06 0.63
N ARG A 176 -7.88 -8.70 -0.56
CA ARG A 176 -8.80 -7.58 -0.78
C ARG A 176 -10.12 -7.80 -0.04
N ALA A 177 -10.69 -9.01 -0.14
CA ALA A 177 -11.95 -9.35 0.49
C ALA A 177 -11.90 -9.21 2.03
N VAL A 178 -10.81 -9.64 2.69
CA VAL A 178 -10.66 -9.47 4.15
C VAL A 178 -10.44 -8.02 4.60
N LEU A 179 -10.11 -7.13 3.66
CA LEU A 179 -10.09 -5.68 3.86
C LEU A 179 -11.43 -5.00 3.50
N GLY A 180 -12.41 -5.76 2.98
CA GLY A 180 -13.70 -5.22 2.51
C GLY A 180 -13.61 -4.50 1.17
N LEU A 181 -12.67 -4.88 0.31
CA LEU A 181 -12.46 -4.33 -1.03
C LEU A 181 -12.95 -5.29 -2.11
N GLU A 182 -13.48 -4.75 -3.19
CA GLU A 182 -13.88 -5.48 -4.41
C GLU A 182 -12.96 -5.17 -5.59
N ALA A 183 -13.02 -6.05 -6.59
CA ALA A 183 -12.35 -5.98 -7.89
C ALA A 183 -12.83 -4.82 -8.77
#